data_AF-A0A8J8NA64-F1
#
_entry.id   AF-A0A8J8NA64-F1
#
_cell.length_a   1.000
_cell.length_b   1.000
_cell.length_c   1.000
_cell.angle_alpha   90.00
_cell.angle_beta   90.00
_cell.angle_gamma   90.00
#
_symmetry.space_group_name_H-M   'P 1'
#
loop_
_entity.id
_entity.type
_entity.pdbx_description
1 polymer ?
#
loop_
_entity_poly.entity_id
_entity_poly.type
_entity_poly.pdbx_seq_one_letter_code
_entity_poly.pdbx_strand_id
1 'polypeptide(L)'
;MMDALAADRMMGESLPNAWAFGDCEPGKEGEKTDEWSSKGVSPILYSVEKGSTDHSMLHGTLHNWSETYRDGVNGKERIIVKYASAQPGASTKQDDYAGQVLWAITDESGLPAKRFAETNPAPSLDWLIGVFGTRVFENKDLSRFGVKSIDELNNKFSFTLIDRPAPYHFSPSMSFANRGQFDTGWDDVFSQLSNWLVRHLNDPQLVEWIVKCGGQIHERLARTVDRELNKIHGLEREGNVTELERIRTESPNAIPSRMMRTLWGMIVNGRLKSPERDLDLSLWKKRFIRDGLTFSLRQELREILSPKVAIRGLPMWNRQTDVDKEPIRLKQIVDWELVLNAEESSSILLDIADDRWKAAIPSLLPDFQQLLRDALDMLREFGEADDKQDRSFMELPSVEPHQQNSRFQELGTLIELVRDSWVEFRKTDVERSNRIAQDWFETPYAAFKRLAFFAASRNDCISSEQWIQWLLMDDAWWLWSEETRREVLRLLVLQGVNLEEKAQSLLDCTLPKPALFSPLNQA
;
A
#
# COMPACT_ATOMS: atom_id res chain seq x y z
N MET A 1 17.23 52.19 -16.12
CA MET A 1 15.98 51.47 -15.74
C MET A 1 16.30 50.30 -14.82
N MET A 2 17.20 49.38 -15.21
CA MET A 2 17.63 48.28 -14.33
C MET A 2 18.33 48.75 -13.05
N ASP A 3 19.14 49.82 -13.11
CA ASP A 3 19.79 50.39 -11.90
C ASP A 3 18.79 50.94 -10.88
N ALA A 4 17.63 51.43 -11.34
CA ALA A 4 16.56 51.91 -10.45
C ALA A 4 15.84 50.73 -9.77
N LEU A 5 15.48 49.69 -10.53
CA LEU A 5 14.89 48.47 -9.99
C LEU A 5 15.84 47.74 -9.02
N ALA A 6 17.15 47.80 -9.26
CA ALA A 6 18.16 47.26 -8.35
C ALA A 6 18.26 48.07 -7.06
N ALA A 7 18.21 49.41 -7.13
CA ALA A 7 18.23 50.28 -5.95
C ALA A 7 16.97 50.11 -5.08
N ASP A 8 15.79 50.01 -5.69
CA ASP A 8 14.52 49.81 -4.99
C ASP A 8 14.45 48.41 -4.33
N ARG A 9 15.03 47.37 -4.97
CA ARG A 9 15.24 46.05 -4.33
C ARG A 9 16.16 46.14 -3.11
N MET A 10 17.21 46.95 -3.15
CA MET A 10 18.08 47.19 -1.98
C MET A 10 17.37 47.94 -0.84
N MET A 11 16.30 48.67 -1.15
CA MET A 11 15.43 49.35 -0.18
C MET A 11 14.32 48.44 0.39
N GLY A 12 14.27 47.17 -0.02
CA GLY A 12 13.33 46.16 0.48
C GLY A 12 12.02 46.05 -0.31
N GLU A 13 11.91 46.68 -1.48
CA GLU A 13 10.72 46.56 -2.33
C GLU A 13 10.73 45.25 -3.16
N SER A 14 9.64 44.49 -3.11
CA SER A 14 9.43 43.30 -3.95
C SER A 14 9.00 43.75 -5.36
N LEU A 15 9.97 44.01 -6.23
CA LEU A 15 9.74 44.41 -7.61
C LEU A 15 9.66 43.21 -8.56
N PRO A 16 8.69 43.19 -9.50
CA PRO A 16 8.53 42.11 -10.47
C PRO A 16 9.80 41.93 -11.30
N ASN A 17 10.09 40.67 -11.64
CA ASN A 17 11.24 40.36 -12.49
C ASN A 17 11.10 41.00 -13.87
N ALA A 18 12.19 41.57 -14.36
CA ALA A 18 12.27 42.05 -15.73
C ALA A 18 12.49 40.85 -16.66
N TRP A 19 11.63 40.72 -17.68
CA TRP A 19 11.72 39.68 -18.70
C TRP A 19 11.97 40.28 -20.07
N ALA A 20 12.74 39.61 -20.92
CA ALA A 20 12.95 40.01 -22.31
C ALA A 20 12.94 38.81 -23.25
N PHE A 21 12.30 38.94 -24.42
CA PHE A 21 12.44 37.96 -25.49
C PHE A 21 13.82 38.13 -26.14
N GLY A 22 14.66 37.09 -26.08
CA GLY A 22 16.01 37.11 -26.62
C GLY A 22 16.16 36.15 -27.80
N ASP A 23 16.70 36.64 -28.91
CA ASP A 23 17.11 35.79 -30.03
C ASP A 23 18.30 34.93 -29.62
N CYS A 24 18.26 33.64 -29.97
CA CYS A 24 19.32 32.70 -29.66
C CYS A 24 19.58 31.76 -30.84
N GLU A 25 20.84 31.67 -31.26
CA GLU A 25 21.28 30.63 -32.18
C GLU A 25 21.32 29.28 -31.43
N PRO A 26 20.94 28.16 -32.07
CA PRO A 26 21.00 26.84 -31.43
C PRO A 26 22.40 26.53 -30.88
N GLY A 27 22.47 26.13 -29.61
CA GLY A 27 23.73 25.82 -28.91
C GLY A 27 24.40 27.00 -28.20
N LYS A 28 23.84 28.21 -28.26
CA LYS A 28 24.32 29.41 -27.52
C LYS A 28 23.43 29.82 -26.35
N GLU A 29 22.52 28.95 -25.92
CA GLU A 29 21.50 29.26 -24.91
C GLU A 29 22.13 29.66 -23.57
N GLY A 30 23.21 28.99 -23.16
CA GLY A 30 23.94 29.31 -21.93
C GLY A 30 24.56 30.70 -21.97
N GLU A 31 25.33 30.99 -23.03
CA GLU A 31 25.98 32.30 -23.21
C GLU A 31 24.96 33.45 -23.25
N LYS A 32 23.85 33.26 -23.96
CA LYS A 32 22.77 34.25 -24.04
C LYS A 32 22.02 34.42 -22.73
N THR A 33 21.82 33.33 -21.98
CA THR A 33 21.20 33.38 -20.66
C THR A 33 22.05 34.20 -19.69
N ASP A 34 23.37 33.97 -19.69
CA ASP A 34 24.31 34.72 -18.85
C ASP A 34 24.39 36.19 -19.26
N GLU A 35 24.35 36.48 -20.57
CA GLU A 35 24.35 37.85 -21.10
C GLU A 35 23.18 38.68 -20.54
N TRP A 36 21.97 38.13 -20.55
CA TRP A 36 20.78 38.82 -20.04
C TRP A 36 20.72 38.83 -18.51
N SER A 37 21.11 37.71 -17.87
CA SER A 37 21.12 37.59 -16.40
C SER A 37 22.11 38.58 -15.78
N SER A 38 23.25 38.83 -16.43
CA SER A 38 24.22 39.86 -15.99
C SER A 38 23.64 41.28 -16.00
N LYS A 39 22.61 41.53 -16.80
CA LYS A 39 21.88 42.80 -16.87
C LYS A 39 20.68 42.84 -15.92
N GLY A 40 20.50 41.81 -15.09
CA GLY A 40 19.37 41.67 -14.17
C GLY A 40 18.04 41.32 -14.84
N VAL A 41 18.07 40.85 -16.10
CA VAL A 41 16.88 40.53 -16.89
C VAL A 41 16.83 39.02 -17.14
N SER A 42 15.69 38.40 -16.89
CA SER A 42 15.47 36.98 -17.20
C SER A 42 15.05 36.82 -18.66
N PRO A 43 15.84 36.16 -19.53
CA PRO A 43 15.49 36.03 -20.93
C PRO A 43 14.48 34.91 -21.16
N ILE A 44 13.58 35.12 -22.13
CA ILE A 44 12.78 34.09 -22.79
C ILE A 44 13.39 33.90 -24.17
N LEU A 45 14.27 32.90 -24.29
CA LEU A 45 15.03 32.68 -25.52
C LEU A 45 14.16 31.99 -26.58
N TYR A 46 14.28 32.43 -27.83
CA TYR A 46 13.68 31.78 -28.99
C TYR A 46 14.72 31.57 -30.09
N SER A 47 14.55 30.49 -30.84
CA SER A 47 15.52 30.09 -31.85
C SER A 47 15.46 30.99 -33.08
N VAL A 48 16.62 31.46 -33.52
CA VAL A 48 16.82 32.14 -34.81
C VAL A 48 17.94 31.45 -35.58
N GLU A 49 17.81 31.33 -36.90
CA GLU A 49 18.86 30.77 -37.74
C GLU A 49 20.14 31.62 -37.66
N LYS A 50 21.31 30.97 -37.79
CA LYS A 50 22.61 31.63 -37.62
C LYS A 50 22.77 32.81 -38.57
N GLY A 51 22.98 34.02 -38.00
CA GLY A 51 23.09 35.26 -38.76
C GLY A 51 21.80 35.77 -39.42
N SER A 52 20.65 35.18 -39.09
CA SER A 52 19.34 35.64 -39.57
C SER A 52 18.76 36.73 -38.66
N THR A 53 17.98 37.63 -39.25
CA THR A 53 17.12 38.59 -38.53
C THR A 53 15.63 38.19 -38.63
N ASP A 54 15.36 36.93 -39.00
CA ASP A 54 13.99 36.42 -39.09
C ASP A 54 13.48 36.04 -37.70
N HIS A 55 12.54 36.83 -37.20
CA HIS A 55 11.85 36.61 -35.93
C HIS A 55 10.44 36.00 -36.12
N SER A 56 10.18 35.37 -37.26
CA SER A 56 8.90 34.70 -37.57
C SER A 56 8.43 33.74 -36.48
N MET A 57 9.34 32.97 -35.88
CA MET A 57 9.05 32.05 -34.76
C MET A 57 8.53 32.78 -33.52
N LEU A 58 9.11 33.94 -33.17
CA LEU A 58 8.61 34.77 -32.05
C LEU A 58 7.19 35.27 -32.36
N HIS A 59 6.97 35.83 -33.55
CA HIS A 59 5.67 36.34 -33.95
C HIS A 59 4.60 35.25 -33.99
N GLY A 60 4.94 34.06 -34.49
CA GLY A 60 4.06 32.89 -34.46
C GLY A 60 3.68 32.48 -33.04
N THR A 61 4.67 32.41 -32.14
CA THR A 61 4.43 32.10 -30.71
C THR A 61 3.54 33.14 -30.05
N LEU A 62 3.78 34.44 -30.27
CA LEU A 62 2.96 35.52 -29.71
C LEU A 62 1.52 35.45 -30.23
N HIS A 63 1.32 35.11 -31.51
CA HIS A 63 -0.03 34.94 -32.06
C HIS A 63 -0.74 33.77 -31.37
N ASN A 64 -0.11 32.60 -31.29
CA ASN A 64 -0.66 31.42 -30.62
C ASN A 64 -0.98 31.66 -29.14
N TRP A 65 -0.10 32.38 -28.43
CA TRP A 65 -0.33 32.79 -27.04
C TRP A 65 -1.53 33.73 -26.93
N SER A 66 -1.63 34.72 -27.82
CA SER A 66 -2.74 35.66 -27.83
C SER A 66 -4.08 34.97 -28.08
N GLU A 67 -4.13 33.99 -28.99
CA GLU A 67 -5.34 33.23 -29.28
C GLU A 67 -5.74 32.32 -28.11
N THR A 68 -4.74 31.67 -27.49
CA THR A 68 -4.97 30.81 -26.32
C THR A 68 -5.49 31.64 -25.13
N TYR A 69 -4.89 32.79 -24.89
CA TYR A 69 -5.30 33.68 -23.80
C TYR A 69 -6.66 34.34 -24.06
N ARG A 70 -6.93 34.80 -25.29
CA ARG A 70 -8.23 35.38 -25.70
C ARG A 70 -9.38 34.44 -25.41
N ASP A 71 -9.18 33.14 -25.63
CA ASP A 71 -10.23 32.14 -25.47
C ASP A 71 -10.31 31.59 -24.03
N GLY A 72 -9.49 32.10 -23.11
CA GLY A 72 -9.52 31.81 -21.68
C GLY A 72 -9.45 30.32 -21.36
N VAL A 73 -10.41 29.83 -20.56
CA VAL A 73 -10.48 28.41 -20.17
C VAL A 73 -10.68 27.50 -21.37
N ASN A 74 -11.44 27.93 -22.40
CA ASN A 74 -11.63 27.14 -23.61
C ASN A 74 -10.31 26.98 -24.39
N GLY A 75 -9.44 28.00 -24.35
CA GLY A 75 -8.08 27.93 -24.89
C GLY A 75 -7.27 26.80 -24.21
N LYS A 76 -7.37 26.69 -22.88
CA LYS A 76 -6.74 25.62 -22.10
C LYS A 76 -7.36 24.24 -22.37
N GLU A 77 -8.69 24.14 -22.48
CA GLU A 77 -9.35 22.88 -22.85
C GLU A 77 -8.88 22.37 -24.23
N ARG A 78 -8.65 23.26 -25.20
CA ARG A 78 -8.10 22.85 -26.51
C ARG A 78 -6.70 22.23 -26.42
N ILE A 79 -5.86 22.70 -25.51
CA ILE A 79 -4.54 22.09 -25.25
C ILE A 79 -4.73 20.65 -24.77
N ILE A 80 -5.67 20.43 -23.85
CA ILE A 80 -6.00 19.09 -23.34
C ILE A 80 -6.48 18.19 -24.48
N VAL A 81 -7.44 18.63 -25.29
CA VAL A 81 -7.95 17.85 -26.42
C VAL A 81 -6.83 17.47 -27.39
N LYS A 82 -5.84 18.36 -27.60
CA LYS A 82 -4.73 18.13 -28.52
C LYS A 82 -3.71 17.13 -27.98
N TYR A 83 -3.40 17.18 -26.68
CA TYR A 83 -2.22 16.52 -26.13
C TYR A 83 -2.49 15.47 -25.04
N ALA A 84 -3.70 15.36 -24.49
CA ALA A 84 -3.98 14.44 -23.38
C ALA A 84 -3.72 12.96 -23.74
N SER A 85 -3.98 12.57 -24.99
CA SER A 85 -3.71 11.20 -25.48
C SER A 85 -2.24 10.96 -25.88
N ALA A 86 -1.37 11.97 -25.81
CA ALA A 86 0.06 11.81 -26.08
C ALA A 86 0.77 11.16 -24.88
N GLN A 87 1.87 10.45 -25.15
CA GLN A 87 2.74 9.93 -24.10
C GLN A 87 3.59 11.08 -23.51
N PRO A 88 3.52 11.40 -22.22
CA PRO A 88 4.22 12.56 -21.66
C PRO A 88 5.75 12.47 -21.78
N GLY A 89 6.32 11.27 -21.77
CA GLY A 89 7.77 11.04 -21.86
C GLY A 89 8.40 11.42 -23.21
N ALA A 90 7.60 11.59 -24.27
CA ALA A 90 8.09 12.05 -25.58
C ALA A 90 8.14 13.59 -25.70
N SER A 91 7.75 14.31 -24.65
CA SER A 91 7.79 15.77 -24.64
C SER A 91 9.24 16.26 -24.67
N THR A 92 9.52 17.18 -25.60
CA THR A 92 10.84 17.83 -25.74
C THR A 92 10.80 19.23 -25.17
N LYS A 93 11.96 19.85 -24.95
CA LYS A 93 12.01 21.28 -24.55
C LYS A 93 11.44 22.21 -25.62
N GLN A 94 11.45 21.82 -26.89
CA GLN A 94 10.98 22.64 -28.00
C GLN A 94 9.46 22.60 -28.18
N ASP A 95 8.81 21.43 -28.00
CA ASP A 95 7.35 21.29 -28.12
C ASP A 95 6.64 21.52 -26.77
N ASP A 96 7.28 21.08 -25.68
CA ASP A 96 6.84 21.18 -24.28
C ASP A 96 5.33 20.99 -24.07
N TYR A 97 4.72 20.04 -24.79
CA TYR A 97 3.29 19.79 -24.65
C TYR A 97 2.94 19.26 -23.28
N ALA A 98 3.86 18.55 -22.60
CA ALA A 98 3.67 18.13 -21.21
C ALA A 98 3.57 19.34 -20.27
N GLY A 99 4.45 20.35 -20.44
CA GLY A 99 4.35 21.63 -19.75
C GLY A 99 3.07 22.39 -20.08
N GLN A 100 2.62 22.38 -21.34
CA GLN A 100 1.35 23.00 -21.74
C GLN A 100 0.13 22.32 -21.10
N VAL A 101 0.09 20.98 -21.05
CA VAL A 101 -0.98 20.22 -20.37
C VAL A 101 -0.97 20.50 -18.87
N LEU A 102 0.22 20.47 -18.24
CA LEU A 102 0.38 20.84 -16.83
C LEU A 102 -0.04 22.30 -16.57
N TRP A 103 0.22 23.19 -17.53
CA TRP A 103 -0.24 24.57 -17.48
C TRP A 103 -1.77 24.65 -17.47
N ALA A 104 -2.40 23.97 -18.42
CA ALA A 104 -3.84 23.97 -18.63
C ALA A 104 -4.64 23.34 -17.47
N ILE A 105 -4.25 22.15 -16.99
CA ILE A 105 -4.98 21.38 -15.95
C ILE A 105 -5.12 22.13 -14.63
N THR A 106 -4.16 22.98 -14.34
CA THR A 106 -4.07 23.75 -13.11
C THR A 106 -5.08 24.90 -13.02
N ASP A 107 -5.85 25.18 -14.07
CA ASP A 107 -6.87 26.21 -14.04
C ASP A 107 -7.85 26.00 -12.88
N GLU A 108 -8.11 27.05 -12.11
CA GLU A 108 -8.93 27.00 -10.89
C GLU A 108 -10.37 26.51 -11.14
N SER A 109 -10.88 26.67 -12.36
CA SER A 109 -12.22 26.17 -12.72
C SER A 109 -12.33 24.64 -12.72
N GLY A 110 -11.21 23.92 -12.76
CA GLY A 110 -11.18 22.47 -12.93
C GLY A 110 -11.69 21.97 -14.27
N LEU A 111 -12.12 22.83 -15.20
CA LEU A 111 -12.68 22.42 -16.49
C LEU A 111 -11.65 21.72 -17.39
N PRO A 112 -10.40 22.22 -17.54
CA PRO A 112 -9.38 21.48 -18.29
C PRO A 112 -9.04 20.13 -17.65
N ALA A 113 -9.00 20.07 -16.30
CA ALA A 113 -8.80 18.81 -15.58
C ALA A 113 -9.95 17.82 -15.81
N LYS A 114 -11.20 18.32 -15.86
CA LYS A 114 -12.38 17.53 -16.23
C LYS A 114 -12.27 16.99 -17.65
N ARG A 115 -11.91 17.83 -18.62
CA ARG A 115 -11.69 17.39 -20.02
C ARG A 115 -10.62 16.32 -20.12
N PHE A 116 -9.54 16.46 -19.36
CA PHE A 116 -8.48 15.47 -19.31
C PHE A 116 -9.02 14.14 -18.77
N ALA A 117 -9.75 14.17 -17.65
CA ALA A 117 -10.32 12.98 -17.04
C ALA A 117 -11.36 12.26 -17.92
N GLU A 118 -12.14 13.01 -18.70
CA GLU A 118 -13.20 12.51 -19.61
C GLU A 118 -12.69 12.14 -21.01
N THR A 119 -11.41 12.35 -21.32
CA THR A 119 -10.84 12.02 -22.64
C THR A 119 -10.90 10.52 -22.90
N ASN A 120 -11.28 10.13 -24.12
CA ASN A 120 -11.40 8.73 -24.56
C ASN A 120 -10.52 8.50 -25.82
N PRO A 121 -9.58 7.53 -25.80
CA PRO A 121 -9.22 6.67 -24.67
C PRO A 121 -8.63 7.46 -23.49
N ALA A 122 -8.71 6.89 -22.29
CA ALA A 122 -8.20 7.52 -21.06
C ALA A 122 -6.72 7.90 -21.22
N PRO A 123 -6.32 9.12 -20.82
CA PRO A 123 -4.90 9.49 -20.76
C PRO A 123 -4.11 8.50 -19.91
N SER A 124 -2.90 8.13 -20.35
CA SER A 124 -2.10 7.09 -19.70
C SER A 124 -1.65 7.49 -18.30
N LEU A 125 -1.49 6.49 -17.42
CA LEU A 125 -1.02 6.70 -16.05
C LEU A 125 0.40 7.34 -15.98
N ASP A 126 1.16 7.30 -17.07
CA ASP A 126 2.45 7.99 -17.19
C ASP A 126 2.35 9.49 -16.91
N TRP A 127 1.18 10.11 -17.11
CA TRP A 127 0.96 11.52 -16.75
C TRP A 127 1.07 11.74 -15.23
N LEU A 128 0.61 10.78 -14.42
CA LEU A 128 0.75 10.81 -12.96
C LEU A 128 2.22 10.69 -12.57
N ILE A 129 2.90 9.69 -13.12
CA ILE A 129 4.24 9.29 -12.71
C ILE A 129 5.31 10.26 -13.23
N GLY A 130 5.18 10.68 -14.49
CA GLY A 130 6.19 11.46 -15.21
C GLY A 130 5.96 12.98 -15.23
N VAL A 131 4.75 13.46 -14.92
CA VAL A 131 4.44 14.90 -14.98
C VAL A 131 3.81 15.39 -13.68
N PHE A 132 2.62 14.91 -13.33
CA PHE A 132 1.84 15.46 -12.21
C PHE A 132 2.48 15.19 -10.84
N GLY A 133 3.16 14.05 -10.69
CA GLY A 133 3.92 13.68 -9.49
C GLY A 133 5.35 14.21 -9.45
N THR A 134 5.78 14.99 -10.43
CA THR A 134 7.12 15.60 -10.43
C THR A 134 7.13 16.94 -9.71
N ARG A 135 8.20 17.21 -8.93
CA ARG A 135 8.34 18.44 -8.15
C ARG A 135 8.83 19.59 -9.02
N VAL A 136 7.93 20.14 -9.84
CA VAL A 136 8.23 21.23 -10.80
C VAL A 136 7.75 22.60 -10.34
N PHE A 137 6.88 22.67 -9.32
CA PHE A 137 6.39 23.94 -8.78
C PHE A 137 7.23 24.41 -7.61
N GLU A 138 7.43 25.73 -7.52
CA GLU A 138 8.22 26.40 -6.50
C GLU A 138 7.37 27.43 -5.72
N ASN A 139 7.97 28.11 -4.74
CA ASN A 139 7.30 29.15 -3.93
C ASN A 139 6.58 30.21 -4.80
N LYS A 140 7.18 30.60 -5.93
CA LYS A 140 6.60 31.56 -6.89
C LYS A 140 5.28 31.07 -7.52
N ASP A 141 5.06 29.76 -7.56
CA ASP A 141 3.87 29.15 -8.15
C ASP A 141 2.72 29.00 -7.15
N LEU A 142 2.93 29.28 -5.85
CA LEU A 142 1.89 29.15 -4.82
C LEU A 142 0.65 29.99 -5.11
N SER A 143 0.83 31.20 -5.67
CA SER A 143 -0.27 32.09 -6.01
C SER A 143 -1.23 31.48 -7.04
N ARG A 144 -0.72 30.60 -7.90
CA ARG A 144 -1.50 29.85 -8.90
C ARG A 144 -2.47 28.87 -8.25
N PHE A 145 -2.19 28.44 -7.03
CA PHE A 145 -3.02 27.52 -6.24
C PHE A 145 -3.79 28.24 -5.12
N GLY A 146 -3.90 29.57 -5.20
CA GLY A 146 -4.63 30.37 -4.20
C GLY A 146 -3.90 30.48 -2.85
N VAL A 147 -2.60 30.17 -2.81
CA VAL A 147 -1.75 30.26 -1.62
C VAL A 147 -0.86 31.49 -1.72
N LYS A 148 -0.83 32.33 -0.70
CA LYS A 148 0.06 33.51 -0.69
C LYS A 148 1.51 33.05 -0.59
N SER A 149 2.35 33.51 -1.52
CA SER A 149 3.80 33.32 -1.45
C SER A 149 4.38 34.17 -0.31
N ILE A 150 5.41 33.64 0.36
CA ILE A 150 6.18 34.35 1.37
C ILE A 150 7.57 34.58 0.77
N ASP A 151 7.84 35.82 0.38
CA ASP A 151 9.06 36.23 -0.35
C ASP A 151 10.36 36.03 0.45
N GLU A 152 10.28 35.96 1.79
CA GLU A 152 11.44 35.92 2.69
C GLU A 152 12.06 34.52 2.91
N LEU A 153 11.38 33.44 2.48
CA LEU A 153 11.88 32.08 2.70
C LEU A 153 12.85 31.66 1.60
N ASN A 154 14.15 31.73 1.92
CA ASN A 154 15.25 31.19 1.12
C ASN A 154 15.09 29.66 0.88
N ASN A 155 14.44 29.36 -0.25
CA ASN A 155 14.73 28.35 -1.27
C ASN A 155 15.20 26.95 -0.85
N LYS A 156 14.21 26.04 -0.79
CA LYS A 156 14.25 24.64 -1.26
C LYS A 156 12.86 23.98 -1.36
N PHE A 157 11.79 24.76 -1.15
CA PHE A 157 10.43 24.24 -1.19
C PHE A 157 9.99 24.06 -2.64
N SER A 158 9.83 22.80 -3.04
CA SER A 158 9.20 22.42 -4.30
C SER A 158 8.07 21.43 -4.04
N PHE A 159 7.05 21.45 -4.87
CA PHE A 159 5.85 20.63 -4.72
C PHE A 159 5.34 20.16 -6.09
N THR A 160 4.36 19.25 -6.08
CA THR A 160 3.85 18.60 -7.30
C THR A 160 2.42 19.06 -7.59
N LEU A 161 1.80 18.61 -8.68
CA LEU A 161 0.39 18.92 -8.92
C LEU A 161 -0.53 18.25 -7.87
N ILE A 162 -0.14 17.05 -7.43
CA ILE A 162 -0.95 16.10 -6.64
C ILE A 162 -0.51 15.99 -5.18
N ASP A 163 0.56 16.69 -4.81
CA ASP A 163 1.08 16.92 -3.46
C ASP A 163 1.45 18.39 -3.39
N ARG A 164 0.49 19.23 -2.97
CA ARG A 164 0.61 20.70 -2.95
C ARG A 164 -0.07 21.31 -1.72
N PRO A 165 0.38 22.49 -1.26
CA PRO A 165 -0.31 23.21 -0.20
C PRO A 165 -1.74 23.56 -0.58
N ALA A 166 -2.67 23.31 0.35
CA ALA A 166 -4.06 23.72 0.18
C ALA A 166 -4.22 25.22 0.49
N PRO A 167 -5.07 25.96 -0.24
CA PRO A 167 -5.42 27.32 0.13
C PRO A 167 -6.19 27.35 1.46
N TYR A 168 -6.21 28.52 2.10
CA TYR A 168 -6.74 28.68 3.47
C TYR A 168 -8.17 28.15 3.64
N HIS A 169 -9.05 28.33 2.64
CA HIS A 169 -10.44 27.88 2.70
C HIS A 169 -10.62 26.35 2.61
N PHE A 170 -9.59 25.62 2.21
CA PHE A 170 -9.53 24.15 2.25
C PHE A 170 -8.67 23.63 3.40
N SER A 171 -8.00 24.52 4.13
CA SER A 171 -7.13 24.15 5.25
C SER A 171 -7.96 23.81 6.48
N PRO A 172 -7.56 22.78 7.25
CA PRO A 172 -8.24 22.44 8.49
C PRO A 172 -8.04 23.51 9.57
N SER A 173 -9.02 23.66 10.46
CA SER A 173 -8.89 24.56 11.61
C SER A 173 -7.84 24.06 12.61
N MET A 174 -6.99 24.95 13.12
CA MET A 174 -6.10 24.62 14.24
C MET A 174 -6.92 24.49 15.53
N SER A 175 -6.92 23.30 16.16
CA SER A 175 -7.69 23.03 17.39
C SER A 175 -6.93 22.11 18.34
N PHE A 176 -7.02 22.38 19.65
CA PHE A 176 -6.48 21.52 20.72
C PHE A 176 -7.29 20.23 20.93
N ALA A 177 -8.60 20.27 20.69
CA ALA A 177 -9.51 19.13 20.83
C ALA A 177 -10.31 19.00 19.55
N ASN A 178 -10.16 17.85 18.88
CA ASN A 178 -10.59 17.69 17.50
C ASN A 178 -11.84 16.80 17.38
N ARG A 179 -12.81 17.24 16.56
CA ARG A 179 -13.90 16.38 16.07
C ARG A 179 -13.38 15.71 14.79
N GLY A 180 -13.23 14.39 14.80
CA GLY A 180 -12.43 13.62 13.82
C GLY A 180 -12.59 13.95 12.32
N GLN A 181 -11.52 13.61 11.58
CA GLN A 181 -11.28 13.77 10.13
C GLN A 181 -11.21 15.20 9.62
N PHE A 182 -10.05 15.82 9.82
CA PHE A 182 -9.63 17.02 9.09
C PHE A 182 -8.86 16.61 7.84
N ASP A 183 -9.59 16.06 6.88
CA ASP A 183 -9.07 15.95 5.53
C ASP A 183 -9.07 17.36 4.92
N THR A 184 -7.91 17.79 4.41
CA THR A 184 -7.83 19.01 3.60
C THR A 184 -8.88 18.95 2.51
N GLY A 185 -9.65 20.03 2.35
CA GLY A 185 -10.60 20.11 1.25
C GLY A 185 -9.89 19.94 -0.09
N TRP A 186 -10.50 19.18 -1.00
CA TRP A 186 -10.04 19.13 -2.38
C TRP A 186 -10.66 20.27 -3.18
N ASP A 187 -9.84 20.88 -4.04
CA ASP A 187 -10.32 21.74 -5.11
C ASP A 187 -10.90 20.91 -6.28
N ASP A 188 -11.43 21.63 -7.27
CA ASP A 188 -12.04 21.00 -8.44
C ASP A 188 -11.02 20.20 -9.26
N VAL A 189 -9.77 20.65 -9.35
CA VAL A 189 -8.70 19.95 -10.07
C VAL A 189 -8.44 18.58 -9.45
N PHE A 190 -8.23 18.50 -8.13
CA PHE A 190 -8.04 17.22 -7.41
C PHE A 190 -9.24 16.29 -7.60
N SER A 191 -10.46 16.84 -7.53
CA SER A 191 -11.68 16.06 -7.72
C SER A 191 -11.75 15.44 -9.11
N GLN A 192 -11.38 16.17 -10.17
CA GLN A 192 -11.37 15.62 -11.53
C GLN A 192 -10.22 14.63 -11.76
N LEU A 193 -9.03 14.90 -11.22
CA LEU A 193 -7.93 13.95 -11.29
C LEU A 193 -8.26 12.63 -10.58
N SER A 194 -9.03 12.67 -9.49
CA SER A 194 -9.51 11.45 -8.82
C SER A 194 -10.45 10.62 -9.71
N ASN A 195 -11.32 11.27 -10.49
CA ASN A 195 -12.19 10.60 -11.46
C ASN A 195 -11.38 9.97 -12.60
N TRP A 196 -10.23 10.57 -12.95
CA TRP A 196 -9.30 9.98 -13.90
C TRP A 196 -8.56 8.77 -13.31
N LEU A 197 -8.08 8.85 -12.07
CA LEU A 197 -7.35 7.76 -11.41
C LEU A 197 -8.16 6.46 -11.32
N VAL A 198 -9.48 6.55 -11.06
CA VAL A 198 -10.35 5.36 -11.02
C VAL A 198 -10.55 4.69 -12.38
N ARG A 199 -10.07 5.29 -13.48
CA ARG A 199 -10.02 4.65 -14.80
C ARG A 199 -8.80 3.73 -14.96
N HIS A 200 -7.93 3.64 -13.95
CA HIS A 200 -6.70 2.85 -13.94
C HIS A 200 -6.64 1.86 -12.76
N LEU A 201 -7.80 1.45 -12.20
CA LEU A 201 -7.85 0.58 -11.02
C LEU A 201 -7.21 -0.81 -11.23
N ASN A 202 -7.06 -1.28 -12.46
CA ASN A 202 -6.38 -2.52 -12.77
C ASN A 202 -4.87 -2.36 -13.02
N ASP A 203 -4.33 -1.13 -12.98
CA ASP A 203 -2.91 -0.87 -13.21
C ASP A 203 -2.10 -0.95 -11.89
N PRO A 204 -1.17 -1.91 -11.75
CA PRO A 204 -0.36 -2.06 -10.54
C PRO A 204 0.56 -0.87 -10.25
N GLN A 205 0.93 -0.08 -11.27
CA GLN A 205 1.78 1.10 -11.08
C GLN A 205 1.08 2.18 -10.23
N LEU A 206 -0.26 2.23 -10.26
CA LEU A 206 -1.03 3.16 -9.42
C LEU A 206 -0.86 2.80 -7.94
N VAL A 207 -0.86 1.51 -7.62
CA VAL A 207 -0.63 1.05 -6.24
C VAL A 207 0.80 1.33 -5.80
N GLU A 208 1.78 1.07 -6.67
CA GLU A 208 3.18 1.42 -6.39
C GLU A 208 3.35 2.92 -6.11
N TRP A 209 2.68 3.77 -6.89
CA TRP A 209 2.67 5.21 -6.65
C TRP A 209 2.06 5.58 -5.28
N ILE A 210 0.93 4.97 -4.90
CA ILE A 210 0.30 5.18 -3.57
C ILE A 210 1.28 4.79 -2.45
N VAL A 211 1.98 3.67 -2.59
CA VAL A 211 2.96 3.19 -1.60
C VAL A 211 4.13 4.18 -1.46
N LYS A 212 4.63 4.72 -2.58
CA LYS A 212 5.65 5.79 -2.58
C LYS A 212 5.17 7.07 -1.90
N CYS A 213 3.86 7.34 -1.94
CA CYS A 213 3.22 8.47 -1.27
C CYS A 213 2.81 8.17 0.19
N GLY A 214 3.36 7.13 0.82
CA GLY A 214 3.11 6.81 2.24
C GLY A 214 2.04 5.76 2.49
N GLY A 215 1.45 5.16 1.44
CA GLY A 215 0.56 4.00 1.54
C GLY A 215 -0.84 4.27 2.08
N GLN A 216 -1.19 5.54 2.35
CA GLN A 216 -2.54 5.94 2.76
C GLN A 216 -3.17 6.81 1.69
N ILE A 217 -4.37 6.42 1.27
CA ILE A 217 -5.17 7.25 0.39
C ILE A 217 -6.09 8.15 1.22
N HIS A 218 -6.29 9.37 0.72
CA HIS A 218 -7.22 10.34 1.28
C HIS A 218 -8.66 9.79 1.26
N GLU A 219 -9.51 10.15 2.23
CA GLU A 219 -10.84 9.54 2.40
C GLU A 219 -11.73 9.78 1.17
N ARG A 220 -11.65 10.97 0.56
CA ARG A 220 -12.36 11.27 -0.69
C ARG A 220 -11.95 10.38 -1.86
N LEU A 221 -10.66 10.01 -1.96
CA LEU A 221 -10.20 9.07 -2.98
C LEU A 221 -10.77 7.68 -2.71
N ALA A 222 -10.72 7.23 -1.46
CA ALA A 222 -11.26 5.94 -1.04
C ALA A 222 -12.76 5.81 -1.40
N ARG A 223 -13.58 6.83 -1.09
CA ARG A 223 -15.00 6.88 -1.48
C ARG A 223 -15.21 6.85 -2.99
N THR A 224 -14.30 7.45 -3.76
CA THR A 224 -14.38 7.49 -5.24
C THR A 224 -14.06 6.11 -5.81
N VAL A 225 -13.04 5.43 -5.28
CA VAL A 225 -12.70 4.03 -5.62
C VAL A 225 -13.89 3.11 -5.30
N ASP A 226 -14.42 3.17 -4.08
CA ASP A 226 -15.56 2.34 -3.66
C ASP A 226 -16.79 2.54 -4.54
N ARG A 227 -17.09 3.79 -4.90
CA ARG A 227 -18.21 4.11 -5.80
C ARG A 227 -18.02 3.45 -7.16
N GLU A 228 -16.82 3.51 -7.72
CA GLU A 228 -16.56 2.93 -9.05
C GLU A 228 -16.56 1.40 -9.02
N LEU A 229 -15.99 0.79 -7.97
CA LEU A 229 -16.06 -0.65 -7.75
C LEU A 229 -17.51 -1.14 -7.64
N ASN A 230 -18.36 -0.42 -6.90
CA ASN A 230 -19.78 -0.74 -6.76
C ASN A 230 -20.55 -0.60 -8.09
N LYS A 231 -20.23 0.43 -8.88
CA LYS A 231 -20.81 0.61 -10.21
C LYS A 231 -20.45 -0.55 -11.14
N ILE A 232 -19.17 -0.93 -11.20
CA ILE A 232 -18.70 -2.07 -12.01
C ILE A 232 -19.39 -3.37 -11.56
N HIS A 233 -19.46 -3.61 -10.24
CA HIS A 233 -20.14 -4.79 -9.70
C HIS A 233 -21.63 -4.83 -10.05
N GLY A 234 -22.32 -3.68 -10.02
CA GLY A 234 -23.71 -3.57 -10.45
C GLY A 234 -23.91 -3.97 -11.91
N LEU A 235 -23.05 -3.48 -12.81
CA LEU A 235 -23.08 -3.81 -14.23
C LEU A 235 -22.82 -5.31 -14.50
N GLU A 236 -21.89 -5.93 -13.77
CA GLU A 236 -21.62 -7.37 -13.84
C GLU A 236 -22.82 -8.19 -13.39
N ARG A 237 -23.45 -7.80 -12.27
CA ARG A 237 -24.64 -8.49 -11.72
C ARG A 237 -25.83 -8.41 -12.66
N GLU A 238 -26.00 -7.28 -13.34
CA GLU A 238 -27.08 -7.05 -14.31
C GLU A 238 -26.79 -7.70 -15.68
N GLY A 239 -25.57 -8.21 -15.90
CA GLY A 239 -25.15 -8.79 -17.17
C GLY A 239 -25.05 -7.77 -18.30
N ASN A 240 -24.77 -6.49 -17.98
CA ASN A 240 -24.67 -5.42 -18.96
C ASN A 240 -23.30 -5.43 -19.68
N VAL A 241 -23.10 -6.43 -20.53
CA VAL A 241 -21.84 -6.66 -21.27
C VAL A 241 -21.50 -5.47 -22.17
N THR A 242 -22.50 -4.82 -22.78
CA THR A 242 -22.29 -3.68 -23.69
C THR A 242 -21.59 -2.51 -22.99
N GLU A 243 -22.02 -2.17 -21.78
CA GLU A 243 -21.42 -1.08 -21.01
C GLU A 243 -20.02 -1.45 -20.50
N LEU A 244 -19.83 -2.70 -20.06
CA LEU A 244 -18.52 -3.19 -19.62
C LEU A 244 -17.48 -3.18 -20.74
N GLU A 245 -17.86 -3.60 -21.95
CA GLU A 245 -16.99 -3.52 -23.13
C GLU A 245 -16.72 -2.08 -23.56
N ARG A 246 -17.70 -1.18 -23.41
CA ARG A 246 -17.48 0.27 -23.63
C ARG A 246 -16.42 0.80 -22.66
N ILE A 247 -16.53 0.49 -21.37
CA ILE A 247 -15.56 0.90 -20.35
C ILE A 247 -14.17 0.36 -20.68
N ARG A 248 -14.04 -0.92 -21.08
CA ARG A 248 -12.75 -1.52 -21.48
C ARG A 248 -12.15 -0.85 -22.71
N THR A 249 -12.98 -0.51 -23.69
CA THR A 249 -12.55 0.19 -24.91
C THR A 249 -12.08 1.61 -24.59
N GLU A 250 -12.80 2.32 -23.73
CA GLU A 250 -12.45 3.68 -23.30
C GLU A 250 -11.27 3.72 -22.34
N SER A 251 -11.09 2.70 -21.51
CA SER A 251 -9.95 2.55 -20.60
C SER A 251 -9.68 1.07 -20.30
N PRO A 252 -8.61 0.48 -20.88
CA PRO A 252 -8.27 -0.93 -20.69
C PRO A 252 -8.08 -1.34 -19.22
N ASN A 253 -7.59 -0.43 -18.38
CA ASN A 253 -7.30 -0.68 -16.96
C ASN A 253 -8.42 -0.21 -16.01
N ALA A 254 -9.61 0.17 -16.50
CA ALA A 254 -10.68 0.67 -15.62
C ALA A 254 -11.36 -0.45 -14.82
N ILE A 255 -11.46 -1.65 -15.36
CA ILE A 255 -12.11 -2.78 -14.69
C ILE A 255 -11.04 -3.62 -13.98
N PRO A 256 -10.96 -3.56 -12.64
CA PRO A 256 -9.97 -4.34 -11.90
C PRO A 256 -10.31 -5.83 -11.92
N SER A 257 -9.26 -6.64 -12.11
CA SER A 257 -9.27 -8.08 -11.89
C SER A 257 -9.67 -8.41 -10.45
N ARG A 258 -10.07 -9.66 -10.19
CA ARG A 258 -10.45 -10.12 -8.84
C ARG A 258 -9.40 -9.76 -7.79
N MET A 259 -8.13 -10.02 -8.10
CA MET A 259 -7.04 -9.80 -7.16
C MET A 259 -6.73 -8.31 -6.94
N MET A 260 -6.87 -7.48 -7.98
CA MET A 260 -6.81 -6.02 -7.81
C MET A 260 -7.95 -5.48 -6.96
N ARG A 261 -9.16 -6.05 -7.04
CA ARG A 261 -10.28 -5.67 -6.15
C ARG A 261 -9.99 -6.01 -4.70
N THR A 262 -9.45 -7.21 -4.43
CA THR A 262 -8.99 -7.59 -3.07
C THR A 262 -7.96 -6.59 -2.56
N LEU A 263 -6.97 -6.24 -3.38
CA LEU A 263 -5.96 -5.26 -3.02
C LEU A 263 -6.57 -3.88 -2.73
N TRP A 264 -7.46 -3.37 -3.58
CA TRP A 264 -8.18 -2.12 -3.32
C TRP A 264 -8.99 -2.15 -2.02
N GLY A 265 -9.60 -3.29 -1.70
CA GLY A 265 -10.24 -3.50 -0.41
C GLY A 265 -9.26 -3.29 0.76
N MET A 266 -8.03 -3.77 0.64
CA MET A 266 -6.99 -3.54 1.66
C MET A 266 -6.54 -2.08 1.73
N ILE A 267 -6.42 -1.40 0.58
CA ILE A 267 -6.03 0.02 0.50
C ILE A 267 -7.10 0.91 1.15
N VAL A 268 -8.35 0.75 0.73
CA VAL A 268 -9.49 1.54 1.23
C VAL A 268 -9.70 1.35 2.73
N ASN A 269 -9.50 0.13 3.23
CA ASN A 269 -9.64 -0.18 4.66
C ASN A 269 -8.38 0.12 5.50
N GLY A 270 -7.39 0.81 4.95
CA GLY A 270 -6.17 1.21 5.69
C GLY A 270 -5.33 0.02 6.18
N ARG A 271 -5.33 -1.08 5.42
CA ARG A 271 -4.54 -2.30 5.71
C ARG A 271 -3.16 -2.29 5.06
N LEU A 272 -2.84 -1.33 4.19
CA LEU A 272 -1.46 -1.12 3.76
C LEU A 272 -0.59 -0.62 4.91
N LYS A 273 0.66 -1.10 4.96
CA LYS A 273 1.69 -0.57 5.85
C LYS A 273 2.04 0.85 5.40
N SER A 274 1.99 1.78 6.33
CA SER A 274 2.40 3.17 6.13
C SER A 274 3.61 3.46 7.02
N PRO A 275 4.72 3.99 6.48
CA PRO A 275 5.90 4.34 7.28
C PRO A 275 5.67 5.52 8.22
N GLU A 276 4.63 6.33 8.00
CA GLU A 276 4.40 7.58 8.76
C GLU A 276 3.61 7.36 10.05
N ARG A 277 2.91 6.23 10.18
CA ARG A 277 2.19 5.86 11.42
C ARG A 277 3.03 4.89 12.24
N ASP A 278 4.16 5.37 12.74
CA ASP A 278 4.98 4.56 13.62
C ASP A 278 4.35 4.54 15.02
N LEU A 279 3.56 3.51 15.30
CA LEU A 279 3.02 3.27 16.64
C LEU A 279 4.17 2.76 17.52
N ASP A 280 4.69 3.66 18.36
CA ASP A 280 5.85 3.40 19.19
C ASP A 280 5.54 2.37 20.30
N LEU A 281 5.88 1.10 20.04
CA LEU A 281 5.78 0.00 21.00
C LEU A 281 6.66 0.24 22.24
N SER A 282 7.75 1.02 22.12
CA SER A 282 8.56 1.43 23.28
C SER A 282 7.81 2.40 24.17
N LEU A 283 7.05 3.34 23.60
CA LEU A 283 6.18 4.24 24.36
C LEU A 283 5.01 3.48 24.99
N TRP A 284 4.44 2.50 24.29
CA TRP A 284 3.45 1.59 24.85
C TRP A 284 4.01 0.83 26.06
N LYS A 285 5.20 0.24 25.93
CA LYS A 285 5.91 -0.47 27.01
C LYS A 285 6.08 0.40 28.26
N LYS A 286 6.54 1.64 28.09
CA LYS A 286 6.71 2.59 29.21
C LYS A 286 5.39 2.82 29.97
N ARG A 287 4.27 2.94 29.24
CA ARG A 287 2.94 3.11 29.84
C ARG A 287 2.43 1.83 30.49
N PHE A 288 2.67 0.66 29.89
CA PHE A 288 2.35 -0.64 30.49
C PHE A 288 3.12 -0.87 31.80
N ILE A 289 4.42 -0.56 31.85
CA ILE A 289 5.23 -0.65 33.07
C ILE A 289 4.70 0.30 34.14
N ARG A 290 4.23 1.49 33.77
CA ARG A 290 3.69 2.47 34.73
C ARG A 290 2.32 2.07 35.28
N ASP A 291 1.40 1.69 34.41
CA ASP A 291 -0.04 1.61 34.71
C ASP A 291 -0.61 0.18 34.73
N GLY A 292 0.13 -0.81 34.25
CA GLY A 292 -0.37 -2.17 34.01
C GLY A 292 -1.23 -2.29 32.75
N LEU A 293 -1.85 -3.46 32.51
CA LEU A 293 -2.72 -3.66 31.36
C LEU A 293 -4.10 -3.04 31.59
N THR A 294 -4.29 -1.82 31.10
CA THR A 294 -5.60 -1.16 31.07
C THR A 294 -6.35 -1.46 29.77
N PHE A 295 -7.65 -1.15 29.71
CA PHE A 295 -8.42 -1.28 28.47
C PHE A 295 -7.81 -0.49 27.30
N SER A 296 -7.36 0.75 27.54
CA SER A 296 -6.77 1.59 26.50
C SER A 296 -5.45 1.01 25.98
N LEU A 297 -4.57 0.56 26.88
CA LEU A 297 -3.31 -0.08 26.49
C LEU A 297 -3.54 -1.40 25.76
N ARG A 298 -4.58 -2.16 26.13
CA ARG A 298 -4.96 -3.36 25.37
C ARG A 298 -5.41 -3.03 23.95
N GLN A 299 -6.24 -2.01 23.76
CA GLN A 299 -6.67 -1.59 22.41
C GLN A 299 -5.50 -1.04 21.59
N GLU A 300 -4.60 -0.28 22.21
CA GLU A 300 -3.40 0.21 21.56
C GLU A 300 -2.47 -0.95 21.13
N LEU A 301 -2.28 -1.96 21.98
CA LEU A 301 -1.49 -3.15 21.64
C LEU A 301 -2.09 -3.92 20.46
N ARG A 302 -3.43 -4.02 20.38
CA ARG A 302 -4.10 -4.63 19.23
C ARG A 302 -3.84 -3.87 17.93
N GLU A 303 -3.82 -2.54 17.97
CA GLU A 303 -3.54 -1.74 16.79
C GLU A 303 -2.07 -1.85 16.37
N ILE A 304 -1.13 -1.86 17.33
CA ILE A 304 0.31 -2.10 17.12
C ILE A 304 0.54 -3.45 16.44
N LEU A 305 -0.11 -4.51 16.94
CA LEU A 305 0.04 -5.87 16.43
C LEU A 305 -0.94 -6.20 15.30
N SER A 306 -1.64 -5.20 14.75
CA SER A 306 -2.58 -5.46 13.66
C SER A 306 -1.83 -5.88 12.39
N PRO A 307 -2.28 -6.94 11.70
CA PRO A 307 -1.68 -7.36 10.44
C PRO A 307 -1.93 -6.32 9.34
N LYS A 308 -0.87 -6.05 8.57
CA LYS A 308 -0.82 -5.10 7.46
C LYS A 308 -0.12 -5.73 6.25
N VAL A 309 -0.32 -5.11 5.08
CA VAL A 309 0.30 -5.50 3.82
C VAL A 309 1.40 -4.51 3.47
N ALA A 310 2.64 -4.97 3.39
CA ALA A 310 3.76 -4.20 2.86
C ALA A 310 3.97 -4.55 1.39
N ILE A 311 3.98 -3.54 0.52
CA ILE A 311 4.25 -3.72 -0.91
C ILE A 311 5.73 -3.39 -1.16
N ARG A 312 6.48 -4.33 -1.74
CA ARG A 312 7.92 -4.19 -2.02
C ARG A 312 8.21 -3.67 -3.42
N GLY A 313 7.27 -3.78 -4.34
CA GLY A 313 7.36 -3.26 -5.70
C GLY A 313 6.63 -4.16 -6.70
N LEU A 314 6.85 -3.91 -7.99
CA LEU A 314 6.36 -4.80 -9.04
C LEU A 314 7.20 -6.08 -9.11
N PRO A 315 6.60 -7.24 -9.40
CA PRO A 315 7.32 -8.51 -9.42
C PRO A 315 8.40 -8.49 -10.50
N MET A 316 9.60 -8.93 -10.12
CA MET A 316 10.78 -9.00 -10.99
C MET A 316 10.57 -9.86 -12.26
N TRP A 317 9.56 -10.73 -12.29
CA TRP A 317 9.35 -11.75 -13.35
C TRP A 317 8.21 -11.47 -14.35
N ASN A 318 7.55 -10.30 -14.35
CA ASN A 318 6.48 -10.06 -15.32
C ASN A 318 6.91 -9.15 -16.48
N ARG A 319 7.64 -9.73 -17.44
CA ARG A 319 7.68 -9.21 -18.81
C ARG A 319 7.09 -10.15 -19.86
N GLN A 320 6.62 -11.36 -19.51
CA GLN A 320 6.31 -12.38 -20.54
C GLN A 320 5.40 -13.56 -20.15
N THR A 321 4.45 -13.41 -19.22
CA THR A 321 3.44 -14.48 -18.98
C THR A 321 2.10 -14.13 -19.64
N ASP A 322 1.49 -15.12 -20.30
CA ASP A 322 0.19 -15.09 -21.00
C ASP A 322 -0.75 -13.96 -20.54
N VAL A 323 -0.94 -12.97 -21.41
CA VAL A 323 -1.81 -11.80 -21.19
C VAL A 323 -3.29 -12.20 -20.99
N ASP A 324 -3.65 -13.44 -21.33
CA ASP A 324 -5.04 -13.90 -21.39
C ASP A 324 -5.56 -14.62 -20.14
N LYS A 325 -4.73 -14.85 -19.11
CA LYS A 325 -5.18 -15.52 -17.87
C LYS A 325 -5.25 -14.55 -16.70
N GLU A 326 -6.43 -14.45 -16.08
CA GLU A 326 -6.58 -13.66 -14.86
C GLU A 326 -5.66 -14.19 -13.74
N PRO A 327 -4.97 -13.28 -13.02
CA PRO A 327 -4.06 -13.66 -11.95
C PRO A 327 -4.82 -14.30 -10.79
N ILE A 328 -4.34 -15.46 -10.35
CA ILE A 328 -4.94 -16.26 -9.26
C ILE A 328 -4.32 -15.87 -7.91
N ARG A 329 -3.08 -15.37 -7.90
CA ARG A 329 -2.34 -14.96 -6.69
C ARG A 329 -1.87 -13.52 -6.77
N LEU A 330 -1.90 -12.79 -5.64
CA LEU A 330 -1.47 -11.39 -5.63
C LEU A 330 0.00 -11.21 -6.02
N LYS A 331 0.87 -12.16 -5.66
CA LYS A 331 2.30 -12.14 -6.05
C LYS A 331 2.56 -12.11 -7.55
N GLN A 332 1.56 -12.44 -8.38
CA GLN A 332 1.63 -12.30 -9.84
C GLN A 332 1.46 -10.84 -10.30
N ILE A 333 0.95 -9.96 -9.45
CA ILE A 333 0.68 -8.56 -9.76
C ILE A 333 1.67 -7.63 -9.05
N VAL A 334 1.86 -7.85 -7.75
CA VAL A 334 2.66 -7.01 -6.87
C VAL A 334 3.43 -7.89 -5.91
N ASP A 335 4.70 -7.58 -5.68
CA ASP A 335 5.49 -8.22 -4.61
C ASP A 335 5.09 -7.64 -3.25
N TRP A 336 4.75 -8.51 -2.32
CA TRP A 336 4.14 -8.13 -1.05
C TRP A 336 4.50 -9.07 0.09
N GLU A 337 4.46 -8.53 1.31
CA GLU A 337 4.73 -9.24 2.55
C GLU A 337 3.67 -8.92 3.61
N LEU A 338 3.32 -9.92 4.42
CA LEU A 338 2.53 -9.74 5.63
C LEU A 338 3.45 -9.15 6.70
N VAL A 339 3.06 -8.01 7.26
CA VAL A 339 3.81 -7.33 8.32
C VAL A 339 2.89 -6.93 9.46
N LEU A 340 3.44 -6.58 10.63
CA LEU A 340 2.68 -5.92 11.69
C LEU A 340 2.75 -4.39 11.57
N ASN A 341 1.77 -3.72 12.19
CA ASN A 341 1.60 -2.29 12.08
C ASN A 341 2.73 -1.49 12.76
N ALA A 342 3.26 -1.95 13.89
CA ALA A 342 4.50 -1.41 14.46
C ALA A 342 5.73 -2.08 13.82
N GLU A 343 6.79 -1.32 13.62
CA GLU A 343 8.10 -1.90 13.30
C GLU A 343 8.72 -2.55 14.55
N GLU A 344 9.55 -3.58 14.35
CA GLU A 344 10.30 -4.25 15.44
C GLU A 344 9.45 -4.81 16.59
N SER A 345 8.23 -5.26 16.28
CA SER A 345 7.29 -5.84 17.25
C SER A 345 7.92 -6.97 18.09
N SER A 346 8.69 -7.85 17.45
CA SER A 346 9.20 -9.08 18.04
C SER A 346 10.36 -8.86 19.03
N SER A 347 11.24 -7.89 18.78
CA SER A 347 12.37 -7.59 19.67
C SER A 347 11.91 -6.94 20.97
N ILE A 348 10.97 -6.00 20.89
CA ILE A 348 10.51 -5.24 22.05
C ILE A 348 9.61 -6.11 22.95
N LEU A 349 8.78 -6.99 22.37
CA LEU A 349 7.96 -7.92 23.15
C LEU A 349 8.80 -8.88 24.00
N LEU A 350 9.97 -9.33 23.51
CA LEU A 350 10.90 -10.15 24.28
C LEU A 350 11.42 -9.42 25.52
N ASP A 351 11.72 -8.12 25.39
CA ASP A 351 12.21 -7.30 26.50
C ASP A 351 11.11 -6.96 27.52
N ILE A 352 9.83 -7.26 27.25
CA ILE A 352 8.69 -7.00 28.15
C ILE A 352 8.42 -8.21 29.05
N ALA A 353 9.07 -9.34 28.88
CA ALA A 353 8.80 -10.61 29.57
C ALA A 353 9.16 -10.65 31.08
N ASP A 354 8.75 -9.62 31.83
CA ASP A 354 8.76 -9.55 33.27
C ASP A 354 7.53 -10.24 33.90
N ASP A 355 7.48 -10.30 35.23
CA ASP A 355 6.37 -10.94 35.95
C ASP A 355 5.03 -10.23 35.73
N ARG A 356 5.02 -8.93 35.40
CA ARG A 356 3.79 -8.19 35.11
C ARG A 356 3.23 -8.58 33.75
N TRP A 357 4.08 -8.78 32.75
CA TRP A 357 3.67 -9.32 31.46
C TRP A 357 3.11 -10.72 31.59
N LYS A 358 3.76 -11.61 32.36
CA LYS A 358 3.23 -12.96 32.62
C LYS A 358 1.86 -12.94 33.32
N ALA A 359 1.62 -11.97 34.20
CA ALA A 359 0.32 -11.79 34.83
C ALA A 359 -0.75 -11.24 33.87
N ALA A 360 -0.34 -10.43 32.88
CA ALA A 360 -1.26 -9.78 31.94
C ALA A 360 -1.58 -10.64 30.70
N ILE A 361 -0.60 -11.40 30.20
CA ILE A 361 -0.68 -12.14 28.94
C ILE A 361 -1.86 -13.13 28.85
N PRO A 362 -2.34 -13.80 29.92
CA PRO A 362 -3.50 -14.70 29.82
C PRO A 362 -4.78 -13.97 29.40
N SER A 363 -4.93 -12.71 29.80
CA SER A 363 -6.11 -11.89 29.47
C SER A 363 -6.12 -11.41 28.01
N LEU A 364 -4.97 -11.48 27.32
CA LEU A 364 -4.79 -11.08 25.93
C LEU A 364 -4.99 -12.25 24.93
N LEU A 365 -5.12 -13.48 25.42
CA LEU A 365 -5.32 -14.67 24.58
C LEU A 365 -6.46 -14.52 23.53
N PRO A 366 -7.65 -13.97 23.86
CA PRO A 366 -8.68 -13.75 22.84
C PRO A 366 -8.26 -12.75 21.76
N ASP A 367 -7.54 -11.68 22.15
CA ASP A 367 -7.10 -10.64 21.23
C ASP A 367 -6.01 -11.16 20.30
N PHE A 368 -5.05 -11.96 20.79
CA PHE A 368 -4.00 -12.57 19.97
C PHE A 368 -4.54 -13.63 19.00
N GLN A 369 -5.51 -14.44 19.42
CA GLN A 369 -6.17 -15.40 18.52
C GLN A 369 -6.87 -14.67 17.36
N GLN A 370 -7.53 -13.55 17.65
CA GLN A 370 -8.18 -12.76 16.61
C GLN A 370 -7.14 -12.16 15.66
N LEU A 371 -6.03 -11.63 16.16
CA LEU A 371 -4.96 -11.09 15.31
C LEU A 371 -4.33 -12.15 14.40
N LEU A 372 -4.07 -13.34 14.93
CA LEU A 372 -3.58 -14.48 14.14
C LEU A 372 -4.59 -14.87 13.05
N ARG A 373 -5.88 -14.92 13.40
CA ARG A 373 -6.94 -15.21 12.44
C ARG A 373 -7.04 -14.14 11.35
N ASP A 374 -7.02 -12.87 11.72
CA ASP A 374 -7.05 -11.74 10.77
C ASP A 374 -5.87 -11.81 9.79
N ALA A 375 -4.68 -12.22 10.26
CA ALA A 375 -3.50 -12.41 9.43
C ALA A 375 -3.66 -13.57 8.43
N LEU A 376 -4.22 -14.70 8.88
CA LEU A 376 -4.47 -15.87 8.04
C LEU A 376 -5.60 -15.63 7.03
N ASP A 377 -6.67 -14.94 7.43
CA ASP A 377 -7.75 -14.51 6.55
C ASP A 377 -7.21 -13.58 5.44
N MET A 378 -6.29 -12.67 5.77
CA MET A 378 -5.59 -11.83 4.79
C MET A 378 -4.73 -12.65 3.80
N LEU A 379 -3.97 -13.63 4.30
CA LEU A 379 -3.20 -14.56 3.44
C LEU A 379 -4.12 -15.35 2.50
N ARG A 380 -5.29 -15.76 2.99
CA ARG A 380 -6.30 -16.48 2.20
C ARG A 380 -6.88 -15.61 1.09
N GLU A 381 -7.21 -14.36 1.38
CA GLU A 381 -7.73 -13.42 0.38
C GLU A 381 -6.76 -13.19 -0.79
N PHE A 382 -5.45 -13.28 -0.53
CA PHE A 382 -4.40 -13.18 -1.55
C PHE A 382 -4.00 -14.49 -2.23
N GLY A 383 -4.63 -15.60 -1.84
CA GLY A 383 -4.37 -16.94 -2.39
C GLY A 383 -3.07 -17.58 -1.90
N GLU A 384 -2.55 -17.16 -0.75
CA GLU A 384 -1.37 -17.71 -0.08
C GLU A 384 -1.70 -18.64 1.09
N ALA A 385 -2.98 -18.75 1.47
CA ALA A 385 -3.47 -19.69 2.48
C ALA A 385 -4.84 -20.28 2.10
N ASP A 386 -5.14 -21.46 2.65
CA ASP A 386 -6.44 -22.12 2.63
C ASP A 386 -6.68 -22.90 3.94
N ASP A 387 -7.70 -23.75 3.99
CA ASP A 387 -8.04 -24.49 5.22
C ASP A 387 -6.94 -25.48 5.65
N LYS A 388 -6.05 -25.89 4.75
CA LYS A 388 -5.02 -26.92 4.94
C LYS A 388 -3.58 -26.40 4.90
N GLN A 389 -3.31 -25.30 4.20
CA GLN A 389 -1.97 -24.74 4.00
C GLN A 389 -1.97 -23.24 4.29
N ASP A 390 -1.01 -22.74 5.07
CA ASP A 390 -0.95 -21.31 5.43
C ASP A 390 0.45 -20.76 5.66
N ARG A 391 1.49 -21.51 5.25
CA ARG A 391 2.92 -21.16 5.40
C ARG A 391 3.41 -21.05 6.85
N SER A 392 2.57 -21.31 7.86
CA SER A 392 2.95 -21.17 9.26
C SER A 392 4.15 -22.03 9.64
N PHE A 393 4.28 -23.24 9.06
CA PHE A 393 5.42 -24.12 9.34
C PHE A 393 6.75 -23.60 8.76
N MET A 394 6.70 -22.78 7.71
CA MET A 394 7.90 -22.15 7.15
C MET A 394 8.34 -20.98 8.02
N GLU A 395 7.39 -20.17 8.50
CA GLU A 395 7.67 -18.96 9.29
C GLU A 395 8.00 -19.28 10.75
N LEU A 396 7.35 -20.29 11.33
CA LEU A 396 7.65 -20.81 12.66
C LEU A 396 7.77 -22.34 12.58
N PRO A 397 8.97 -22.92 12.39
CA PRO A 397 9.17 -24.37 12.24
C PRO A 397 8.69 -25.22 13.42
N SER A 398 8.66 -24.68 14.63
CA SER A 398 8.21 -25.37 15.84
C SER A 398 7.40 -24.44 16.71
N VAL A 399 6.18 -24.83 17.09
CA VAL A 399 5.38 -24.08 18.07
C VAL A 399 6.11 -24.06 19.42
N GLU A 400 6.72 -25.18 19.85
CA GLU A 400 7.63 -25.17 21.00
C GLU A 400 8.86 -24.29 20.73
N PRO A 401 9.38 -23.53 21.72
CA PRO A 401 10.62 -22.77 21.58
C PRO A 401 11.75 -23.64 21.05
N HIS A 402 12.34 -23.24 19.91
CA HIS A 402 13.36 -24.01 19.23
C HIS A 402 14.39 -23.09 18.56
N GLN A 403 15.63 -23.56 18.42
CA GLN A 403 16.72 -22.77 17.80
C GLN A 403 16.47 -22.47 16.31
N GLN A 404 15.67 -23.30 15.63
CA GLN A 404 15.30 -23.08 14.22
C GLN A 404 14.21 -22.02 14.03
N ASN A 405 13.55 -21.57 15.10
CA ASN A 405 12.54 -20.53 14.98
C ASN A 405 13.22 -19.20 14.66
N SER A 406 12.98 -18.67 13.47
CA SER A 406 13.41 -17.32 13.10
C SER A 406 12.48 -16.31 13.75
N ARG A 407 13.05 -15.36 14.50
CA ARG A 407 12.27 -14.38 15.28
C ARG A 407 11.88 -13.12 14.50
N PHE A 408 12.11 -13.13 13.20
CA PHE A 408 11.85 -11.98 12.32
C PHE A 408 10.65 -12.20 11.39
N GLN A 409 9.85 -13.25 11.65
CA GLN A 409 8.64 -13.53 10.89
C GLN A 409 7.41 -13.12 11.71
N GLU A 410 6.57 -12.27 11.12
CA GLU A 410 5.48 -11.59 11.79
C GLU A 410 4.31 -12.53 12.12
N LEU A 411 4.00 -13.49 11.22
CA LEU A 411 3.03 -14.56 11.51
C LEU A 411 3.52 -15.44 12.66
N GLY A 412 4.82 -15.76 12.67
CA GLY A 412 5.46 -16.51 13.75
C GLY A 412 5.28 -15.81 15.09
N THR A 413 5.50 -14.50 15.14
CA THR A 413 5.30 -13.68 16.36
C THR A 413 3.87 -13.79 16.89
N LEU A 414 2.85 -13.73 16.03
CA LEU A 414 1.45 -13.92 16.45
C LEU A 414 1.19 -15.32 17.00
N ILE A 415 1.74 -16.37 16.36
CA ILE A 415 1.60 -17.76 16.84
C ILE A 415 2.28 -17.91 18.22
N GLU A 416 3.45 -17.33 18.42
CA GLU A 416 4.15 -17.35 19.72
C GLU A 416 3.37 -16.62 20.81
N LEU A 417 2.75 -15.48 20.50
CA LEU A 417 1.87 -14.76 21.43
C LEU A 417 0.64 -15.58 21.83
N VAL A 418 0.00 -16.25 20.87
CA VAL A 418 -1.14 -17.16 21.16
C VAL A 418 -0.68 -18.33 22.04
N ARG A 419 0.45 -18.95 21.70
CA ARG A 419 1.05 -20.04 22.48
C ARG A 419 1.33 -19.61 23.92
N ASP A 420 2.07 -18.51 24.10
CA ASP A 420 2.54 -18.07 25.42
C ASP A 420 1.38 -17.60 26.30
N SER A 421 0.40 -16.90 25.71
CA SER A 421 -0.82 -16.51 26.42
C SER A 421 -1.62 -17.72 26.88
N TRP A 422 -1.74 -18.77 26.05
CA TRP A 422 -2.43 -20.01 26.43
C TRP A 422 -1.67 -20.80 27.50
N VAL A 423 -0.34 -20.89 27.42
CA VAL A 423 0.49 -21.59 28.42
C VAL A 423 0.32 -20.96 29.80
N GLU A 424 0.34 -19.63 29.90
CA GLU A 424 0.10 -18.93 31.17
C GLU A 424 -1.37 -19.04 31.61
N PHE A 425 -2.34 -18.94 30.68
CA PHE A 425 -3.77 -19.09 30.98
C PHE A 425 -4.11 -20.46 31.57
N ARG A 426 -3.50 -21.53 31.05
CA ARG A 426 -3.68 -22.90 31.54
C ARG A 426 -3.29 -23.08 33.00
N LYS A 427 -2.32 -22.30 33.52
CA LYS A 427 -1.93 -22.36 34.94
C LYS A 427 -3.05 -21.88 35.87
N THR A 428 -3.98 -21.07 35.34
CA THR A 428 -5.12 -20.53 36.09
C THR A 428 -6.40 -21.32 35.86
N ASP A 429 -6.69 -21.72 34.61
CA ASP A 429 -7.94 -22.40 34.25
C ASP A 429 -7.68 -23.52 33.22
N VAL A 430 -7.49 -24.74 33.72
CA VAL A 430 -7.17 -25.91 32.89
C VAL A 430 -8.35 -26.29 32.00
N GLU A 431 -9.57 -26.38 32.53
CA GLU A 431 -10.74 -26.82 31.77
C GLU A 431 -11.06 -25.89 30.60
N ARG A 432 -10.98 -24.57 30.82
CA ARG A 432 -11.20 -23.60 29.74
C ARG A 432 -10.06 -23.58 28.75
N SER A 433 -8.81 -23.75 29.19
CA SER A 433 -7.67 -23.85 28.27
C SER A 433 -7.77 -25.08 27.35
N ASN A 434 -8.26 -26.22 27.88
CA ASN A 434 -8.45 -27.43 27.10
C ASN A 434 -9.53 -27.24 26.02
N ARG A 435 -10.64 -26.56 26.36
CA ARG A 435 -11.68 -26.20 25.37
C ARG A 435 -11.14 -25.30 24.26
N ILE A 436 -10.35 -24.28 24.61
CA ILE A 436 -9.71 -23.40 23.61
C ILE A 436 -8.83 -24.20 22.64
N ALA A 437 -8.08 -25.19 23.16
CA ALA A 437 -7.25 -26.04 22.32
C ALA A 437 -8.08 -26.96 21.39
N GLN A 438 -9.27 -27.38 21.81
CA GLN A 438 -10.21 -28.10 20.95
C GLN A 438 -10.77 -27.17 19.86
N ASP A 439 -11.18 -25.95 20.23
CA ASP A 439 -11.69 -24.94 19.29
C ASP A 439 -10.65 -24.57 18.21
N TRP A 440 -9.35 -24.57 18.55
CA TRP A 440 -8.28 -24.39 17.56
C TRP A 440 -8.27 -25.49 16.50
N PHE A 441 -8.55 -26.74 16.88
CA PHE A 441 -8.64 -27.81 15.90
C PHE A 441 -9.89 -27.72 15.03
N GLU A 442 -10.93 -26.99 15.44
CA GLU A 442 -12.11 -26.73 14.60
C GLU A 442 -11.92 -25.50 13.70
N THR A 443 -11.14 -24.52 14.17
CA THR A 443 -10.83 -23.31 13.42
C THR A 443 -10.06 -23.64 12.14
N PRO A 444 -10.41 -23.07 10.96
CA PRO A 444 -9.64 -23.22 9.74
C PRO A 444 -8.15 -22.88 9.92
N TYR A 445 -7.32 -23.24 8.95
CA TYR A 445 -5.87 -22.99 8.89
C TYR A 445 -5.00 -23.97 9.68
N ALA A 446 -3.84 -24.30 9.10
CA ALA A 446 -2.89 -25.23 9.68
C ALA A 446 -2.26 -24.69 10.97
N ALA A 447 -2.03 -23.39 11.09
CA ALA A 447 -1.47 -22.73 12.27
C ALA A 447 -2.26 -23.04 13.54
N PHE A 448 -3.60 -23.03 13.46
CA PHE A 448 -4.45 -23.40 14.59
C PHE A 448 -4.40 -24.92 14.86
N LYS A 449 -4.31 -25.78 13.84
CA LYS A 449 -4.09 -27.23 14.06
C LYS A 449 -2.76 -27.50 14.75
N ARG A 450 -1.70 -26.77 14.40
CA ARG A 450 -0.38 -26.85 15.04
C ARG A 450 -0.45 -26.45 16.50
N LEU A 451 -1.16 -25.36 16.83
CA LEU A 451 -1.42 -24.95 18.21
C LEU A 451 -2.22 -26.02 18.99
N ALA A 452 -3.22 -26.64 18.36
CA ALA A 452 -3.99 -27.73 18.97
C ALA A 452 -3.14 -28.98 19.23
N PHE A 453 -2.30 -29.42 18.29
CA PHE A 453 -1.37 -30.53 18.48
C PHE A 453 -0.31 -30.23 19.54
N PHE A 454 0.20 -28.99 19.58
CA PHE A 454 1.06 -28.53 20.66
C PHE A 454 0.36 -28.65 22.02
N ALA A 455 -0.88 -28.19 22.13
CA ALA A 455 -1.66 -28.28 23.37
C ALA A 455 -1.90 -29.74 23.77
N ALA A 456 -2.27 -30.60 22.82
CA ALA A 456 -2.45 -32.04 23.03
C ALA A 456 -1.18 -32.75 23.51
N SER A 457 0.01 -32.22 23.19
CA SER A 457 1.28 -32.77 23.69
C SER A 457 1.49 -32.54 25.19
N ARG A 458 0.72 -31.65 25.82
CA ARG A 458 0.77 -31.37 27.26
C ARG A 458 -0.07 -32.37 28.05
N ASN A 459 0.48 -32.81 29.19
CA ASN A 459 -0.21 -33.75 30.08
C ASN A 459 -1.56 -33.21 30.54
N ASP A 460 -2.57 -34.08 30.58
CA ASP A 460 -3.94 -33.79 31.03
C ASP A 460 -4.62 -32.63 30.25
N CYS A 461 -4.25 -32.45 28.99
CA CYS A 461 -4.85 -31.43 28.12
C CYS A 461 -5.95 -32.01 27.21
N ILE A 462 -5.57 -32.88 26.27
CA ILE A 462 -6.48 -33.51 25.30
C ILE A 462 -6.34 -35.03 25.44
N SER A 463 -7.46 -35.77 25.40
CA SER A 463 -7.44 -37.23 25.52
C SER A 463 -6.81 -37.91 24.30
N SER A 464 -6.21 -39.09 24.52
CA SER A 464 -5.66 -39.94 23.46
C SER A 464 -6.65 -40.20 22.33
N GLU A 465 -7.89 -40.54 22.69
CA GLU A 465 -8.97 -40.76 21.73
C GLU A 465 -9.20 -39.54 20.83
N GLN A 466 -9.23 -38.34 21.41
CA GLN A 466 -9.54 -37.12 20.67
C GLN A 466 -8.41 -36.70 19.73
N TRP A 467 -7.15 -36.65 20.20
CA TRP A 467 -6.07 -36.22 19.31
C TRP A 467 -5.75 -37.27 18.23
N ILE A 468 -6.10 -38.55 18.41
CA ILE A 468 -6.03 -39.55 17.34
C ILE A 468 -7.10 -39.31 16.29
N GLN A 469 -8.34 -39.00 16.71
CA GLN A 469 -9.40 -38.62 15.77
C GLN A 469 -8.96 -37.44 14.89
N TRP A 470 -8.28 -36.45 15.48
CA TRP A 470 -7.68 -35.33 14.76
C TRP A 470 -6.65 -35.76 13.72
N LEU A 471 -5.74 -36.68 14.06
CA LEU A 471 -4.72 -37.19 13.14
C LEU A 471 -5.33 -37.96 11.96
N LEU A 472 -6.43 -38.68 12.18
CA LEU A 472 -7.07 -39.53 11.19
C LEU A 472 -8.14 -38.81 10.35
N MET A 473 -8.48 -37.57 10.71
CA MET A 473 -9.43 -36.74 9.96
C MET A 473 -8.89 -36.43 8.55
N ASP A 474 -9.80 -36.17 7.61
CA ASP A 474 -9.49 -35.84 6.20
C ASP A 474 -8.57 -36.88 5.54
N ASP A 475 -8.90 -38.17 5.68
CA ASP A 475 -8.10 -39.30 5.19
C ASP A 475 -6.66 -39.31 5.74
N ALA A 476 -6.55 -39.03 7.04
CA ALA A 476 -5.28 -38.89 7.76
C ALA A 476 -4.34 -37.81 7.21
N TRP A 477 -4.89 -36.75 6.59
CA TRP A 477 -4.11 -35.63 6.07
C TRP A 477 -3.18 -35.05 7.12
N TRP A 478 -3.67 -34.78 8.33
CA TRP A 478 -2.89 -34.12 9.39
C TRP A 478 -1.77 -34.99 9.97
N LEU A 479 -1.89 -36.32 9.88
CA LEU A 479 -0.82 -37.25 10.25
C LEU A 479 0.38 -37.17 9.29
N TRP A 480 0.11 -36.97 7.99
CA TRP A 480 1.12 -37.03 6.92
C TRP A 480 1.52 -35.67 6.36
N SER A 481 0.77 -34.62 6.67
CA SER A 481 1.03 -33.27 6.16
C SER A 481 2.32 -32.67 6.73
N GLU A 482 3.13 -32.09 5.86
CA GLU A 482 4.31 -31.33 6.25
C GLU A 482 3.96 -30.10 7.12
N GLU A 483 2.75 -29.55 6.95
CA GLU A 483 2.27 -28.36 7.68
C GLU A 483 2.24 -28.59 9.20
N THR A 484 1.89 -29.79 9.66
CA THR A 484 1.73 -30.14 11.09
C THR A 484 2.79 -31.12 11.59
N ARG A 485 3.70 -31.57 10.72
CA ARG A 485 4.61 -32.69 10.97
C ARG A 485 5.41 -32.54 12.26
N ARG A 486 5.95 -31.35 12.54
CA ARG A 486 6.78 -31.11 13.74
C ARG A 486 5.98 -31.35 15.02
N GLU A 487 4.79 -30.76 15.11
CA GLU A 487 3.93 -30.86 16.29
C GLU A 487 3.34 -32.27 16.45
N VAL A 488 2.99 -32.93 15.34
CA VAL A 488 2.50 -34.33 15.34
C VAL A 488 3.58 -35.30 15.84
N LEU A 489 4.80 -35.22 15.31
CA LEU A 489 5.91 -36.05 15.79
C LEU A 489 6.19 -35.81 17.27
N ARG A 490 6.11 -34.55 17.72
CA ARG A 490 6.32 -34.22 19.13
C ARG A 490 5.22 -34.77 20.02
N LEU A 491 3.96 -34.69 19.58
CA LEU A 491 2.80 -35.29 20.24
C LEU A 491 2.96 -36.80 20.39
N LEU A 492 3.30 -37.52 19.31
CA LEU A 492 3.51 -38.97 19.34
C LEU A 492 4.63 -39.38 20.29
N VAL A 493 5.74 -38.63 20.31
CA VAL A 493 6.87 -38.90 21.22
C VAL A 493 6.48 -38.68 22.69
N LEU A 494 5.71 -37.63 22.99
CA LEU A 494 5.39 -37.26 24.37
C LEU A 494 4.18 -38.02 24.94
N GLN A 495 3.16 -38.28 24.13
CA GLN A 495 1.90 -38.90 24.57
C GLN A 495 1.69 -40.31 24.05
N GLY A 496 2.53 -40.81 23.14
CA GLY A 496 2.41 -42.16 22.58
C GLY A 496 2.51 -43.28 23.62
N VAL A 497 3.25 -43.05 24.72
CA VAL A 497 3.35 -44.02 25.84
C VAL A 497 2.03 -44.15 26.61
N ASN A 498 1.16 -43.14 26.54
CA ASN A 498 -0.11 -43.07 27.25
C ASN A 498 -1.29 -43.51 26.35
N LEU A 499 -1.01 -44.18 25.22
CA LEU A 499 -2.03 -44.65 24.30
C LEU A 499 -2.83 -45.82 24.88
N GLU A 500 -4.15 -45.71 24.82
CA GLU A 500 -5.02 -46.85 25.08
C GLU A 500 -4.95 -47.85 23.92
N GLU A 501 -5.12 -49.15 24.21
CA GLU A 501 -4.94 -50.24 23.24
C GLU A 501 -5.84 -50.10 21.99
N LYS A 502 -7.06 -49.58 22.16
CA LYS A 502 -7.99 -49.27 21.04
C LYS A 502 -7.45 -48.15 20.14
N ALA A 503 -6.92 -47.10 20.76
CA ALA A 503 -6.36 -45.94 20.12
C ALA A 503 -5.08 -46.30 19.33
N GLN A 504 -4.24 -47.15 19.93
CA GLN A 504 -3.05 -47.72 19.28
C GLN A 504 -3.41 -48.56 18.05
N SER A 505 -4.41 -49.44 18.17
CA SER A 505 -4.88 -50.28 17.07
C SER A 505 -5.39 -49.46 15.87
N LEU A 506 -6.02 -48.31 16.13
CA LEU A 506 -6.56 -47.41 15.10
C LEU A 506 -5.43 -46.72 14.30
N LEU A 507 -4.37 -46.29 14.98
CA LEU A 507 -3.15 -45.77 14.37
C LEU A 507 -2.42 -46.86 13.56
N ASP A 508 -2.28 -48.07 14.09
CA ASP A 508 -1.58 -49.17 13.42
C ASP A 508 -2.26 -49.63 12.12
N CYS A 509 -3.59 -49.45 12.01
CA CYS A 509 -4.34 -49.77 10.79
C CYS A 509 -4.19 -48.72 9.68
N THR A 510 -3.80 -47.50 10.03
CA THR A 510 -3.68 -46.35 9.11
C THR A 510 -2.23 -46.05 8.72
N LEU A 511 -1.27 -46.51 9.51
CA LEU A 511 0.13 -46.56 9.10
C LEU A 511 0.30 -47.57 7.95
N PRO A 512 0.92 -47.19 6.81
CA PRO A 512 1.29 -48.17 5.81
C PRO A 512 2.21 -49.20 6.47
N LYS A 513 1.76 -50.45 6.55
CA LYS A 513 2.59 -51.55 7.04
C LYS A 513 3.93 -51.49 6.31
N PRO A 514 5.08 -51.53 7.00
CA PRO A 514 6.36 -51.59 6.31
C PRO A 514 6.30 -52.79 5.37
N ALA A 515 6.50 -52.54 4.08
CA ALA A 515 6.75 -53.61 3.14
C ALA A 515 7.93 -54.39 3.71
N LEU A 516 7.67 -55.63 4.12
CA LEU A 516 8.70 -56.60 4.46
C LEU A 516 9.73 -56.51 3.34
N PHE A 517 10.95 -56.07 3.68
CA PHE A 517 12.12 -56.32 2.85
C PHE A 517 12.22 -57.85 2.72
N SER A 518 11.59 -58.41 1.70
CA SER A 518 11.87 -59.76 1.24
C SER A 518 13.28 -59.74 0.63
N PRO A 519 14.15 -60.67 1.02
CA PRO A 519 15.53 -60.69 0.56
C PRO A 519 15.54 -61.06 -0.93
N LEU A 520 16.06 -60.15 -1.76
CA LEU A 520 16.52 -60.50 -3.09
C LEU A 520 17.75 -61.41 -2.95
N ASN A 521 17.49 -62.71 -2.86
CA ASN A 521 18.44 -63.76 -3.20
C ASN A 521 17.68 -64.87 -3.92
N GLN A 522 18.25 -65.29 -5.06
CA GLN A 522 17.86 -66.39 -5.96
C GLN A 522 16.85 -66.04 -7.06
N ALA A 523 17.36 -65.58 -8.21
CA ALA A 523 17.65 -66.41 -9.39
C ALA A 523 18.14 -65.52 -10.55
#